data_AF-A0A845BK01-F1
#
_entry.id   AF-A0A845BK01-F1
#
_cell.length_a   1.000
_cell.length_b   1.000
_cell.length_c   1.000
_cell.angle_alpha   90.00
_cell.angle_beta   90.00
_cell.angle_gamma   90.00
#
_symmetry.space_group_name_H-M   'P 1'
#
loop_
_entity.id
_entity.type
_entity.pdbx_description
1 polymer ?
#
loop_
_entity_poly.entity_id
_entity_poly.type
_entity_poly.pdbx_seq_one_letter_code
_entity_poly.pdbx_strand_id
1 'polypeptide(L)'
;MPPLYAVPVLLLAVPGLLALLDGAGSGRRAALLGLCWGWGHHIVGLYWISHALLTDPWRWGWLVPIAVPGLALPLAAYVAVAAVVAWRARPGWRRWLALAGAWVVMEWLRGLLFTGFPWNLMGSAWAFDALPIQGAAWFGVYGLSLATMLLAGLPWLGRRAMMGGALALLVLAGLGAARLAGTEPPPRPLSVMLVQGNIQQEAKWREDQRWPIFRRYLELTQQGAARAPSDRRLVAIWPETASPFLLPSDAAARDYAARTLPPGGILLAGSVRAEWGADGRLSHLFNSLSAVDAEGRLLGVYDKAHLVPFGEYMPLRGLIPIRIVQGGADFGAGPGPVAMEPGGLPPFSPLICYEVIFPGAIVPAQRPDWLLNITNDAWFGFSAGPYQHLAAARLRAVEEGLPLARAAQTGVSVVFDAHGRTVARLGLGERGTVVAPLPAPLPPTLFARVGNIGALSLAVLILLVAFFRGSPTKDRSNAGRGVA
;
A
#
# COMPACT_ATOMS: atom_id res chain seq x y z
N MET A 1 -10.85 1.60 -8.43
CA MET A 1 -9.71 0.94 -7.75
C MET A 1 -9.17 -0.17 -8.63
N PRO A 2 -7.90 -0.59 -8.43
CA PRO A 2 -7.37 -1.80 -9.05
C PRO A 2 -8.28 -3.02 -8.79
N PRO A 3 -8.36 -3.98 -9.73
CA PRO A 3 -7.72 -3.98 -11.05
C PRO A 3 -8.52 -3.27 -12.15
N LEU A 4 -9.76 -2.85 -11.87
CA LEU A 4 -10.67 -2.33 -12.88
C LEU A 4 -10.35 -0.89 -13.32
N TYR A 5 -9.80 -0.08 -12.42
CA TYR A 5 -9.47 1.34 -12.68
C TYR A 5 -10.63 2.15 -13.31
N ALA A 6 -11.87 1.85 -12.92
CA ALA A 6 -13.06 2.56 -13.36
C ALA A 6 -13.19 3.98 -12.74
N VAL A 7 -12.15 4.82 -12.88
CA VAL A 7 -12.09 6.20 -12.36
C VAL A 7 -13.29 7.05 -12.80
N PRO A 8 -13.80 6.96 -14.05
CA PRO A 8 -14.96 7.76 -14.47
C PRO A 8 -16.23 7.54 -13.64
N VAL A 9 -16.38 6.40 -12.97
CA VAL A 9 -17.53 6.14 -12.07
C VAL A 9 -17.58 7.17 -10.94
N LEU A 10 -16.44 7.72 -10.52
CA LEU A 10 -16.39 8.77 -9.49
C LEU A 10 -17.08 10.07 -9.93
N LEU A 11 -17.14 10.35 -11.23
CA LEU A 11 -17.85 11.51 -11.80
C LEU A 11 -19.38 11.40 -11.64
N LEU A 12 -19.89 10.24 -11.26
CA LEU A 12 -21.29 10.02 -10.89
C LEU A 12 -21.43 9.81 -9.39
N ALA A 13 -20.56 9.00 -8.78
CA ALA A 13 -20.65 8.63 -7.37
C ALA A 13 -20.44 9.82 -6.42
N VAL A 14 -19.49 10.71 -6.71
CA VAL A 14 -19.21 11.88 -5.85
C VAL A 14 -20.31 12.95 -6.00
N PRO A 15 -20.74 13.34 -7.21
CA PRO A 15 -21.89 14.24 -7.36
C PRO A 15 -23.19 13.66 -6.80
N GLY A 16 -23.41 12.34 -6.92
CA GLY A 16 -24.55 11.66 -6.32
C GLY A 16 -24.56 11.78 -4.79
N LEU A 17 -23.40 11.61 -4.13
CA LEU A 17 -23.28 11.85 -2.69
C LEU A 17 -23.55 13.31 -2.34
N LEU A 18 -23.01 14.27 -3.09
CA LEU A 18 -23.28 15.71 -2.87
C LEU A 18 -24.78 16.03 -2.99
N ALA A 19 -25.48 15.48 -4.00
CA ALA A 19 -26.92 15.63 -4.17
C ALA A 19 -27.72 15.10 -2.97
N LEU A 20 -27.34 13.94 -2.46
CA LEU A 20 -27.97 13.34 -1.29
C LEU A 20 -27.75 14.19 -0.03
N LEU A 21 -26.57 14.81 0.11
CA LEU A 21 -26.26 15.73 1.22
C LEU A 21 -27.01 17.07 1.08
N ASP A 22 -27.29 17.54 -0.14
CA ASP A 22 -28.16 18.70 -0.39
C ASP A 22 -29.59 18.46 0.06
N GLY A 23 -30.12 17.26 -0.15
CA GLY A 23 -31.42 16.84 0.37
C GLY A 23 -31.42 16.38 1.84
N ALA A 24 -30.26 16.36 2.52
CA ALA A 24 -30.18 15.92 3.90
C ALA A 24 -30.72 17.02 4.84
N GLY A 25 -31.95 16.86 5.32
CA GLY A 25 -32.55 17.81 6.28
C GLY A 25 -31.92 17.83 7.68
N SER A 26 -30.97 16.93 7.98
CA SER A 26 -30.30 16.88 9.28
C SER A 26 -28.92 16.21 9.21
N GLY A 27 -28.06 16.52 10.18
CA GLY A 27 -26.74 15.90 10.31
C GLY A 27 -26.79 14.39 10.55
N ARG A 28 -27.85 13.89 11.20
CA ARG A 28 -28.08 12.44 11.35
C ARG A 28 -28.32 11.77 10.00
N ARG A 29 -29.12 12.40 9.13
CA ARG A 29 -29.36 11.90 7.77
C ARG A 29 -28.08 11.96 6.93
N ALA A 30 -27.29 13.03 7.04
CA ALA A 30 -25.99 13.12 6.38
C ALA A 30 -25.02 12.03 6.84
N ALA A 31 -24.97 11.74 8.15
CA ALA A 31 -24.17 10.66 8.71
C ALA A 31 -24.59 9.31 8.14
N LEU A 32 -25.88 9.02 8.11
CA LEU A 32 -26.41 7.77 7.54
C LEU A 32 -26.09 7.62 6.05
N LEU A 33 -26.24 8.69 5.27
CA LEU A 33 -25.90 8.69 3.84
C LEU A 33 -24.41 8.41 3.62
N GLY A 34 -23.53 9.09 4.38
CA GLY A 34 -22.09 8.83 4.33
C GLY A 34 -21.73 7.43 4.80
N LEU A 35 -22.40 6.91 5.83
CA LEU A 35 -22.23 5.55 6.32
C LEU A 35 -22.63 4.52 5.25
N CYS A 36 -23.81 4.65 4.64
CA CYS A 36 -24.26 3.73 3.59
C CYS A 36 -23.33 3.77 2.37
N TRP A 37 -22.91 4.96 1.95
CA TRP A 37 -21.96 5.12 0.84
C TRP A 37 -20.62 4.45 1.17
N GLY A 38 -20.04 4.78 2.34
CA GLY A 38 -18.76 4.22 2.79
C GLY A 38 -18.82 2.71 2.96
N TRP A 39 -19.93 2.20 3.49
CA TRP A 39 -20.11 0.78 3.75
C TRP A 39 -20.18 -0.01 2.44
N GLY A 40 -20.96 0.45 1.46
CA GLY A 40 -20.97 -0.14 0.13
C GLY A 40 -19.60 -0.08 -0.55
N HIS A 41 -18.92 1.07 -0.47
CA HIS A 41 -17.57 1.24 -1.01
C HIS A 41 -16.57 0.25 -0.39
N HIS A 42 -16.56 0.10 0.93
CA HIS A 42 -15.63 -0.78 1.62
C HIS A 42 -15.97 -2.26 1.48
N ILE A 43 -17.25 -2.66 1.45
CA ILE A 43 -17.64 -4.05 1.18
C ILE A 43 -17.15 -4.47 -0.21
N VAL A 44 -17.47 -3.69 -1.24
CA VAL A 44 -17.08 -4.01 -2.62
C VAL A 44 -15.56 -3.86 -2.81
N GLY A 45 -14.93 -2.90 -2.14
CA GLY A 45 -13.49 -2.67 -2.24
C GLY A 45 -12.64 -3.72 -1.53
N LEU A 46 -13.19 -4.37 -0.49
CA LEU A 46 -12.48 -5.27 0.42
C LEU A 46 -13.06 -6.69 0.48
N TYR A 47 -13.96 -7.06 -0.45
CA TYR A 47 -14.54 -8.40 -0.54
C TYR A 47 -13.48 -9.50 -0.54
N TRP A 48 -12.29 -9.19 -1.07
CA TRP A 48 -11.18 -10.13 -1.17
C TRP A 48 -10.67 -10.60 0.20
N ILE A 49 -10.91 -9.87 1.30
CA ILE A 49 -10.54 -10.28 2.66
C ILE A 49 -11.19 -11.61 3.03
N SER A 50 -12.35 -11.93 2.44
CA SER A 50 -12.99 -13.24 2.62
C SER A 50 -12.09 -14.41 2.19
N HIS A 51 -11.14 -14.23 1.26
CA HIS A 51 -10.23 -15.30 0.84
C HIS A 51 -9.35 -15.79 1.99
N ALA A 52 -8.96 -14.92 2.92
CA ALA A 52 -8.18 -15.31 4.09
C ALA A 52 -8.96 -16.24 5.02
N LEU A 53 -10.29 -16.08 5.10
CA LEU A 53 -11.17 -17.00 5.85
C LEU A 53 -11.38 -18.32 5.10
N LEU A 54 -11.35 -18.27 3.77
CA LEU A 54 -11.58 -19.43 2.90
C LEU A 54 -10.35 -20.34 2.75
N THR A 55 -9.21 -20.02 3.38
CA THR A 55 -8.08 -20.96 3.47
C THR A 55 -8.39 -22.16 4.38
N ASP A 56 -9.33 -21.99 5.32
CA ASP A 56 -9.89 -23.07 6.15
C ASP A 56 -11.42 -22.87 6.26
N PRO A 57 -12.15 -23.17 5.17
CA PRO A 57 -13.56 -22.80 5.05
C PRO A 57 -14.45 -23.61 5.99
N TRP A 58 -14.04 -24.82 6.37
CA TRP A 58 -14.77 -25.65 7.34
C TRP A 58 -14.82 -25.01 8.72
N ARG A 59 -13.74 -24.33 9.11
CA ARG A 59 -13.65 -23.65 10.39
C ARG A 59 -14.20 -22.23 10.36
N TRP A 60 -13.93 -21.48 9.29
CA TRP A 60 -14.14 -20.03 9.24
C TRP A 60 -15.10 -19.55 8.15
N GLY A 61 -15.57 -20.41 7.25
CA GLY A 61 -16.42 -20.01 6.12
C GLY A 61 -17.72 -19.33 6.54
N TRP A 62 -18.30 -19.71 7.69
CA TRP A 62 -19.51 -19.10 8.25
C TRP A 62 -19.33 -17.63 8.65
N LEU A 63 -18.09 -17.16 8.86
CA LEU A 63 -17.80 -15.74 9.16
C LEU A 63 -17.80 -14.86 7.92
N VAL A 64 -17.71 -15.40 6.71
CA VAL A 64 -17.63 -14.63 5.46
C VAL A 64 -18.72 -13.55 5.33
N PRO A 65 -20.04 -13.85 5.51
CA PRO A 65 -21.08 -12.83 5.41
C PRO A 65 -21.06 -11.79 6.53
N ILE A 66 -20.27 -12.00 7.59
CA ILE A 66 -20.22 -11.12 8.77
C ILE A 66 -18.93 -10.29 8.76
N ALA A 67 -17.78 -10.90 8.47
CA ALA A 67 -16.47 -10.31 8.63
C ALA A 67 -16.24 -9.11 7.72
N VAL A 68 -16.56 -9.21 6.43
CA VAL A 68 -16.36 -8.09 5.48
C VAL A 68 -17.33 -6.95 5.77
N PRO A 69 -18.66 -7.16 5.92
CA PRO A 69 -19.57 -6.08 6.29
C PRO A 69 -19.27 -5.48 7.67
N GLY A 70 -18.85 -6.33 8.62
CA GLY A 70 -18.44 -5.93 9.96
C GLY A 70 -17.19 -5.05 9.98
N LEU A 71 -16.17 -5.39 9.17
CA LEU A 71 -14.97 -4.56 8.98
C LEU A 71 -15.28 -3.28 8.20
N ALA A 72 -16.15 -3.35 7.20
CA ALA A 72 -16.53 -2.18 6.39
C ALA A 72 -17.26 -1.11 7.21
N LEU A 73 -17.97 -1.48 8.28
CA LEU A 73 -18.75 -0.56 9.10
C LEU A 73 -17.91 0.51 9.84
N PRO A 74 -16.87 0.16 10.64
CA PRO A 74 -16.00 1.16 11.25
C PRO A 74 -15.24 1.98 10.19
N LEU A 75 -14.89 1.40 9.04
CA LEU A 75 -14.28 2.16 7.93
C LEU A 75 -15.25 3.17 7.33
N ALA A 76 -16.52 2.80 7.19
CA ALA A 76 -17.59 3.68 6.73
C ALA A 76 -17.87 4.84 7.69
N ALA A 77 -17.57 4.69 8.99
CA ALA A 77 -17.71 5.78 9.96
C ALA A 77 -16.81 6.99 9.60
N TYR A 78 -15.63 6.76 9.03
CA TYR A 78 -14.77 7.84 8.54
C TYR A 78 -15.45 8.63 7.40
N VAL A 79 -16.14 7.94 6.49
CA VAL A 79 -16.93 8.56 5.42
C VAL A 79 -18.15 9.30 5.98
N ALA A 80 -18.82 8.73 6.99
CA ALA A 80 -19.95 9.37 7.67
C ALA A 80 -19.54 10.72 8.29
N VAL A 81 -18.38 10.77 8.96
CA VAL A 81 -17.85 12.04 9.51
C VAL A 81 -17.55 13.05 8.40
N ALA A 82 -16.90 12.63 7.31
CA ALA A 82 -16.63 13.52 6.18
C ALA A 82 -17.93 14.08 5.55
N ALA A 83 -18.95 13.23 5.39
CA ALA A 83 -20.27 13.62 4.89
C ALA A 83 -20.97 14.62 5.81
N VAL A 84 -20.85 14.43 7.13
CA VAL A 84 -21.41 15.32 8.16
C VAL A 84 -20.70 16.68 8.20
N VAL A 85 -19.38 16.71 7.99
CA VAL A 85 -18.62 17.96 7.84
C VAL A 85 -19.05 18.67 6.55
N ALA A 86 -19.12 17.97 5.43
CA ALA A 86 -19.58 18.54 4.16
C ALA A 86 -21.00 19.12 4.26
N TRP A 87 -21.92 18.40 4.89
CA TRP A 87 -23.30 18.83 5.09
C TRP A 87 -23.41 20.17 5.85
N ARG A 88 -22.53 20.41 6.85
CA ARG A 88 -22.51 21.68 7.59
C ARG A 88 -22.08 22.88 6.74
N ALA A 89 -21.34 22.65 5.66
CA ALA A 89 -21.02 23.71 4.71
C ALA A 89 -22.25 24.06 3.86
N ARG A 90 -22.31 25.32 3.40
CA ARG A 90 -23.40 25.78 2.52
C ARG A 90 -23.42 24.96 1.21
N PRO A 91 -24.60 24.66 0.65
CA PRO A 91 -24.73 23.98 -0.64
C PRO A 91 -23.91 24.62 -1.77
N GLY A 92 -23.61 23.83 -2.80
CA GLY A 92 -22.78 24.26 -3.96
C GLY A 92 -21.28 24.06 -3.72
N TRP A 93 -20.45 25.00 -4.22
CA TRP A 93 -18.99 24.86 -4.23
C TRP A 93 -18.36 24.71 -2.84
N ARG A 94 -18.95 25.32 -1.81
CA ARG A 94 -18.45 25.21 -0.43
C ARG A 94 -18.60 23.80 0.11
N ARG A 95 -19.76 23.15 -0.11
CA ARG A 95 -19.99 21.76 0.28
C ARG A 95 -19.10 20.78 -0.47
N TRP A 96 -18.88 21.02 -1.76
CA TRP A 96 -17.92 20.26 -2.56
C TRP A 96 -16.50 20.33 -1.99
N LEU A 97 -15.98 21.54 -1.70
CA LEU A 97 -14.68 21.72 -1.06
C LEU A 97 -14.64 21.06 0.33
N ALA A 98 -15.69 21.24 1.13
CA ALA A 98 -15.78 20.65 2.45
C ALA A 98 -15.73 19.12 2.40
N LEU A 99 -16.41 18.49 1.43
CA LEU A 99 -16.36 17.05 1.22
C LEU A 99 -14.94 16.61 0.85
N ALA A 100 -14.29 17.25 -0.13
CA ALA A 100 -12.95 16.87 -0.58
C ALA A 100 -11.90 17.00 0.53
N GLY A 101 -11.90 18.12 1.26
CA GLY A 101 -10.96 18.34 2.37
C GLY A 101 -11.22 17.39 3.54
N ALA A 102 -12.48 17.20 3.93
CA ALA A 102 -12.82 16.28 5.02
C ALA A 102 -12.51 14.83 4.66
N TRP A 103 -12.72 14.44 3.39
CA TRP A 103 -12.40 13.11 2.90
C TRP A 103 -10.95 12.74 3.16
N VAL A 104 -10.02 13.63 2.79
CA VAL A 104 -8.58 13.38 2.89
C VAL A 104 -8.13 13.36 4.35
N VAL A 105 -8.64 14.27 5.18
CA VAL A 105 -8.38 14.25 6.63
C VAL A 105 -8.86 12.93 7.23
N MET A 106 -10.06 12.47 6.87
CA MET A 106 -10.61 11.21 7.37
C MET A 106 -9.87 9.97 6.80
N GLU A 107 -9.39 10.00 5.56
CA GLU A 107 -8.52 8.96 5.01
C GLU A 107 -7.17 8.87 5.73
N TRP A 108 -6.59 10.01 6.10
CA TRP A 108 -5.37 10.05 6.89
C TRP A 108 -5.58 9.53 8.31
N LEU A 109 -6.65 9.99 8.98
CA LEU A 109 -7.02 9.47 10.31
C LEU A 109 -7.28 7.96 10.28
N ARG A 110 -7.91 7.44 9.22
CA ARG A 110 -8.11 5.99 9.02
C ARG A 110 -6.78 5.23 8.87
N GLY A 111 -5.73 5.88 8.38
CA GLY A 111 -4.38 5.33 8.30
C GLY A 111 -3.59 5.38 9.61
N LEU A 112 -4.08 6.08 10.63
CA LEU A 112 -3.38 6.32 11.89
C LEU A 112 -4.09 5.67 13.10
N LEU A 113 -5.41 5.83 13.21
CA LEU A 113 -6.18 5.38 14.36
C LEU A 113 -6.32 3.84 14.37
N PHE A 114 -6.30 3.26 15.56
CA PHE A 114 -6.48 1.81 15.78
C PHE A 114 -5.50 0.95 14.96
N THR A 115 -4.20 1.29 14.98
CA THR A 115 -3.10 0.74 14.15
C THR A 115 -3.14 1.15 12.68
N GLY A 116 -4.27 1.63 12.17
CA GLY A 116 -4.38 2.19 10.84
C GLY A 116 -4.65 1.15 9.76
N PHE A 117 -5.49 1.54 8.80
CA PHE A 117 -5.82 0.75 7.61
C PHE A 117 -5.93 1.66 6.38
N PRO A 118 -4.82 2.21 5.85
CA PRO A 118 -4.84 3.14 4.70
C PRO A 118 -5.01 2.40 3.36
N TRP A 119 -5.92 1.42 3.31
CA TRP A 119 -6.22 0.66 2.10
C TRP A 119 -7.23 1.40 1.20
N ASN A 120 -7.14 1.25 -0.12
CA ASN A 120 -8.04 1.89 -1.09
C ASN A 120 -8.21 3.40 -0.89
N LEU A 121 -7.12 4.13 -0.63
CA LEU A 121 -7.14 5.60 -0.67
C LEU A 121 -7.58 6.08 -2.07
N MET A 122 -8.37 7.14 -2.16
CA MET A 122 -8.89 7.63 -3.46
C MET A 122 -7.78 7.89 -4.49
N GLY A 123 -6.61 8.36 -4.05
CA GLY A 123 -5.44 8.57 -4.89
C GLY A 123 -4.89 7.32 -5.56
N SER A 124 -5.10 6.12 -5.00
CA SER A 124 -4.62 4.87 -5.60
C SER A 124 -5.41 4.44 -6.83
N ALA A 125 -6.55 5.08 -7.11
CA ALA A 125 -7.30 4.88 -8.33
C ALA A 125 -6.50 5.25 -9.60
N TRP A 126 -5.47 6.08 -9.47
CA TRP A 126 -4.62 6.54 -10.57
C TRP A 126 -3.41 5.63 -10.86
N ALA A 127 -3.15 4.63 -10.02
CA ALA A 127 -1.93 3.80 -10.09
C ALA A 127 -1.88 2.76 -11.23
N PHE A 128 -2.75 2.90 -12.24
CA PHE A 128 -2.74 2.04 -13.42
C PHE A 128 -1.47 2.21 -14.27
N ASP A 129 -0.88 3.41 -14.28
CA ASP A 129 0.38 3.71 -14.96
C ASP A 129 1.26 4.66 -14.10
N ALA A 130 2.50 4.90 -14.52
CA ALA A 130 3.40 5.87 -13.90
C ALA A 130 2.93 7.31 -14.13
N LEU A 131 2.51 7.68 -15.35
CA LEU A 131 2.13 9.06 -15.70
C LEU A 131 1.09 9.70 -14.75
N PRO A 132 -0.04 9.05 -14.41
CA PRO A 132 -1.10 9.68 -13.63
C PRO A 132 -0.76 9.86 -12.14
N ILE A 133 0.23 9.13 -11.63
CA ILE A 133 0.61 9.16 -10.21
C ILE A 133 1.78 10.11 -9.91
N GLN A 134 2.34 10.80 -10.91
CA GLN A 134 3.51 11.65 -10.70
C GLN A 134 3.28 12.78 -9.67
N GLY A 135 2.02 13.21 -9.48
CA GLY A 135 1.65 14.14 -8.42
C GLY A 135 1.95 13.65 -6.99
N ALA A 136 2.07 12.34 -6.79
CA ALA A 136 2.46 11.74 -5.52
C ALA A 136 3.88 12.15 -5.08
N ALA A 137 4.78 12.49 -6.01
CA ALA A 137 6.10 13.01 -5.66
C ALA A 137 6.03 14.37 -4.94
N TRP A 138 4.93 15.12 -5.08
CA TRP A 138 4.78 16.42 -4.43
C TRP A 138 3.99 16.35 -3.13
N PHE A 139 2.85 15.66 -3.15
CA PHE A 139 1.90 15.65 -2.04
C PHE A 139 1.46 14.24 -1.63
N GLY A 140 2.12 13.21 -2.14
CA GLY A 140 1.78 11.82 -1.86
C GLY A 140 0.38 11.41 -2.31
N VAL A 141 0.03 10.19 -1.94
CA VAL A 141 -1.27 9.59 -2.24
C VAL A 141 -2.43 10.39 -1.65
N TYR A 142 -2.25 11.05 -0.50
CA TYR A 142 -3.29 11.90 0.08
C TYR A 142 -3.53 13.18 -0.75
N GLY A 143 -2.48 13.75 -1.35
CA GLY A 143 -2.62 14.83 -2.32
C GLY A 143 -3.34 14.36 -3.60
N LEU A 144 -3.04 13.15 -4.06
CA LEU A 144 -3.79 12.53 -5.16
C LEU A 144 -5.24 12.24 -4.77
N SER A 145 -5.53 11.80 -3.54
CA SER A 145 -6.90 11.65 -3.04
C SER A 145 -7.64 12.97 -3.08
N LEU A 146 -6.99 14.07 -2.67
CA LEU A 146 -7.57 15.41 -2.71
C LEU A 146 -7.90 15.83 -4.15
N ALA A 147 -6.95 15.70 -5.06
CA ALA A 147 -7.17 15.98 -6.48
C ALA A 147 -8.30 15.13 -7.06
N THR A 148 -8.34 13.84 -6.70
CA THR A 148 -9.41 12.92 -7.11
C THR A 148 -10.78 13.41 -6.67
N MET A 149 -10.95 13.74 -5.38
CA MET A 149 -12.23 14.17 -4.85
C MET A 149 -12.67 15.52 -5.40
N LEU A 150 -11.74 16.45 -5.61
CA LEU A 150 -12.01 17.73 -6.25
C LEU A 150 -12.50 17.52 -7.69
N LEU A 151 -11.73 16.81 -8.51
CA LEU A 151 -12.04 16.56 -9.92
C LEU A 151 -13.34 15.75 -10.08
N ALA A 152 -13.55 14.72 -9.25
CA ALA A 152 -14.75 13.89 -9.27
C ALA A 152 -16.02 14.68 -8.95
N GLY A 153 -15.92 15.72 -8.11
CA GLY A 153 -17.06 16.57 -7.74
C GLY A 153 -17.39 17.67 -8.76
N LEU A 154 -16.54 17.95 -9.75
CA LEU A 154 -16.77 19.05 -10.70
C LEU A 154 -18.08 18.98 -11.51
N PRO A 155 -18.61 17.79 -11.89
CA PRO A 155 -19.92 17.73 -12.54
C PRO A 155 -21.05 18.34 -11.70
N TRP A 156 -20.92 18.33 -10.36
CA TRP A 156 -21.86 18.97 -9.44
C TRP A 156 -21.93 20.51 -9.60
N LEU A 157 -20.85 21.12 -10.10
CA LEU A 157 -20.74 22.56 -10.31
C LEU A 157 -21.07 22.99 -11.75
N GLY A 158 -21.34 22.02 -12.63
CA GLY A 158 -21.74 22.24 -14.01
C GLY A 158 -20.58 22.35 -15.02
N ARG A 159 -20.96 22.56 -16.28
CA ARG A 159 -20.07 22.41 -17.45
C ARG A 159 -18.79 23.27 -17.41
N ARG A 160 -18.88 24.52 -16.92
CA ARG A 160 -17.70 25.41 -16.82
C ARG A 160 -16.65 24.86 -15.86
N ALA A 161 -17.09 24.31 -14.72
CA ALA A 161 -16.20 23.68 -13.76
C ALA A 161 -15.55 22.42 -14.34
N MET A 162 -16.31 21.60 -15.09
CA MET A 162 -15.78 20.43 -15.78
C MET A 162 -14.71 20.81 -16.82
N MET A 163 -14.89 21.89 -17.58
CA MET A 163 -13.86 22.39 -18.51
C MET A 163 -12.59 22.81 -17.77
N GLY A 164 -12.72 23.50 -16.63
CA GLY A 164 -11.59 23.81 -15.75
C GLY A 164 -10.90 22.55 -15.21
N GLY A 165 -11.68 21.51 -14.87
CA GLY A 165 -11.16 20.21 -14.47
C GLY A 165 -10.38 19.49 -15.57
N ALA A 166 -10.88 19.53 -16.80
CA ALA A 166 -10.18 18.99 -17.95
C ALA A 166 -8.84 19.71 -18.17
N LEU A 167 -8.83 21.04 -18.05
CA LEU A 167 -7.58 21.82 -18.10
C LEU A 167 -6.64 21.45 -16.95
N ALA A 168 -7.14 21.31 -15.72
CA ALA A 168 -6.34 20.89 -14.58
C ALA A 168 -5.73 19.49 -14.77
N LEU A 169 -6.51 18.54 -15.31
CA LEU A 169 -6.01 17.21 -15.68
C LEU A 169 -4.93 17.28 -16.76
N LEU A 170 -5.10 18.11 -17.79
CA LEU A 170 -4.09 18.32 -18.83
C LEU A 170 -2.80 18.93 -18.25
N VAL A 171 -2.92 19.89 -17.32
CA VAL A 171 -1.76 20.47 -16.62
C VAL A 171 -1.07 19.40 -15.76
N LEU A 172 -1.81 18.62 -14.98
CA LEU A 172 -1.24 17.53 -14.17
C LEU A 172 -0.56 16.47 -15.05
N ALA A 173 -1.16 16.12 -16.18
CA ALA A 173 -0.57 15.20 -17.15
C ALA A 173 0.70 15.80 -17.78
N GLY A 174 0.71 17.08 -18.13
CA GLY A 174 1.88 17.78 -18.66
C GLY A 174 3.03 17.84 -17.65
N LEU A 175 2.74 18.16 -16.38
CA LEU A 175 3.72 18.14 -15.30
C LEU A 175 4.26 16.72 -15.04
N GLY A 176 3.38 15.72 -15.08
CA GLY A 176 3.78 14.32 -14.98
C GLY A 176 4.67 13.88 -16.14
N ALA A 177 4.32 14.26 -17.37
CA ALA A 177 5.11 13.97 -18.56
C ALA A 177 6.49 14.65 -18.51
N ALA A 178 6.54 15.91 -18.04
CA ALA A 178 7.81 16.62 -17.84
C ALA A 178 8.70 15.93 -16.80
N ARG A 179 8.14 15.46 -15.68
CA ARG A 179 8.89 14.67 -14.67
C ARG A 179 9.44 13.39 -15.28
N LEU A 180 8.60 12.67 -16.03
CA LEU A 180 8.97 11.42 -16.70
C LEU A 180 9.99 11.59 -17.84
N ALA A 181 10.04 12.74 -18.49
CA ALA A 181 11.01 13.05 -19.53
C ALA A 181 12.39 13.42 -18.98
N GLY A 182 12.54 13.56 -17.65
CA GLY A 182 13.82 13.83 -17.01
C GLY A 182 14.85 12.73 -17.28
N THR A 183 16.13 13.11 -17.28
CA THR A 183 17.24 12.15 -17.45
C THR A 183 17.33 11.22 -16.24
N GLU A 184 17.30 9.92 -16.49
CA GLU A 184 17.43 8.91 -15.44
C GLU A 184 18.91 8.68 -15.09
N PRO A 185 19.28 8.63 -13.80
CA PRO A 185 20.61 8.23 -13.41
C PRO A 185 20.87 6.76 -13.83
N PRO A 186 22.11 6.40 -14.16
CA PRO A 186 22.44 5.02 -14.53
C PRO A 186 22.09 4.05 -13.39
N PRO A 187 21.58 2.85 -13.69
CA PRO A 187 21.29 1.84 -12.67
C PRO A 187 22.50 1.52 -11.78
N ARG A 188 22.23 1.07 -10.55
CA ARG A 188 23.29 0.57 -9.66
C ARG A 188 23.96 -0.66 -10.31
N PRO A 189 25.24 -0.95 -9.99
CA PRO A 189 25.97 -2.12 -10.53
C PRO A 189 25.54 -3.45 -9.88
N LEU A 190 24.22 -3.64 -9.75
CA LEU A 190 23.57 -4.75 -9.07
C LEU A 190 22.39 -5.23 -9.91
N SER A 191 22.15 -6.53 -9.89
CA SER A 191 20.94 -7.13 -10.44
C SER A 191 20.11 -7.71 -9.31
N VAL A 192 18.82 -7.33 -9.27
CA VAL A 192 17.84 -7.92 -8.37
C VAL A 192 17.12 -9.06 -9.10
N MET A 193 17.05 -10.22 -8.45
CA MET A 193 16.31 -11.38 -8.94
C MET A 193 15.15 -11.68 -8.00
N LEU A 194 13.94 -11.47 -8.49
CA LEU A 194 12.72 -11.79 -7.76
C LEU A 194 12.38 -13.26 -7.99
N VAL A 195 12.22 -14.03 -6.92
CA VAL A 195 11.89 -15.47 -6.98
C VAL A 195 10.44 -15.67 -6.55
N GLN A 196 9.61 -16.23 -7.43
CA GLN A 196 8.18 -16.44 -7.19
C GLN A 196 7.84 -17.94 -7.18
N GLY A 197 7.61 -18.49 -5.98
CA GLY A 197 7.42 -19.93 -5.77
C GLY A 197 6.00 -20.44 -6.07
N ASN A 198 5.01 -19.54 -6.12
CA ASN A 198 3.58 -19.84 -6.29
C ASN A 198 3.08 -20.93 -5.32
N ILE A 199 3.39 -20.77 -4.03
CA ILE A 199 2.93 -21.69 -2.97
C ILE A 199 1.62 -21.16 -2.38
N GLN A 200 0.58 -21.99 -2.45
CA GLN A 200 -0.72 -21.71 -1.84
C GLN A 200 -0.63 -21.72 -0.31
N GLN A 201 -1.50 -20.95 0.35
CA GLN A 201 -1.43 -20.72 1.80
C GLN A 201 -1.63 -22.01 2.60
N GLU A 202 -2.48 -22.92 2.12
CA GLU A 202 -2.83 -24.18 2.77
C GLU A 202 -1.67 -25.18 2.78
N ALA A 203 -0.78 -25.11 1.78
CA ALA A 203 0.39 -25.98 1.68
C ALA A 203 1.54 -25.51 2.59
N LYS A 204 1.56 -24.23 2.95
CA LYS A 204 2.73 -23.56 3.56
C LYS A 204 3.12 -24.12 4.93
N TRP A 205 2.14 -24.52 5.73
CA TRP A 205 2.34 -24.98 7.11
C TRP A 205 2.29 -26.50 7.26
N ARG A 206 2.18 -27.23 6.15
CA ARG A 206 2.20 -28.69 6.15
C ARG A 206 3.62 -29.20 6.29
N GLU A 207 3.84 -30.10 7.25
CA GLU A 207 5.16 -30.67 7.52
C GLU A 207 5.74 -31.39 6.30
N ASP A 208 4.92 -32.17 5.59
CA ASP A 208 5.31 -32.92 4.39
C ASP A 208 5.67 -32.01 3.20
N GLN A 209 5.29 -30.72 3.24
CA GLN A 209 5.58 -29.74 2.20
C GLN A 209 6.83 -28.89 2.49
N ARG A 210 7.41 -28.96 3.70
CA ARG A 210 8.56 -28.12 4.09
C ARG A 210 9.74 -28.26 3.13
N TRP A 211 10.23 -29.49 2.91
CA TRP A 211 11.35 -29.72 2.00
C TRP A 211 11.00 -29.48 0.51
N PRO A 212 9.86 -29.98 -0.02
CA PRO A 212 9.43 -29.64 -1.39
C PRO A 212 9.35 -28.14 -1.70
N ILE A 213 8.84 -27.33 -0.75
CA ILE A 213 8.78 -25.87 -0.89
C ILE A 213 10.19 -25.28 -0.92
N PHE A 214 11.04 -25.66 0.03
CA PHE A 214 12.39 -25.13 0.12
C PHE A 214 13.22 -25.49 -1.12
N ARG A 215 13.20 -26.76 -1.53
CA ARG A 215 13.84 -27.25 -2.75
C ARG A 215 13.39 -26.48 -3.99
N ARG A 216 12.10 -26.15 -4.11
CA ARG A 216 11.59 -25.33 -5.23
C ARG A 216 12.26 -23.96 -5.27
N TYR A 217 12.41 -23.30 -4.13
CA TYR A 217 13.10 -22.01 -4.06
C TYR A 217 14.57 -22.13 -4.41
N LEU A 218 15.25 -23.20 -3.98
CA LEU A 218 16.64 -23.47 -4.37
C LEU A 218 16.77 -23.65 -5.89
N GLU A 219 15.94 -24.49 -6.51
CA GLU A 219 15.94 -24.76 -7.95
C GLU A 219 15.67 -23.50 -8.77
N LEU A 220 14.65 -22.72 -8.40
CA LEU A 220 14.33 -21.46 -9.07
C LEU A 220 15.48 -20.45 -8.96
N THR A 221 16.11 -20.36 -7.78
CA THR A 221 17.24 -19.45 -7.54
C THR A 221 18.44 -19.88 -8.37
N GLN A 222 18.79 -21.16 -8.38
CA GLN A 222 19.89 -21.70 -9.18
C GLN A 222 19.68 -21.47 -10.69
N GLN A 223 18.48 -21.75 -11.19
CA GLN A 223 18.13 -21.53 -12.60
C GLN A 223 18.10 -20.05 -12.98
N GLY A 224 17.65 -19.19 -12.07
CA GLY A 224 17.66 -17.74 -12.28
C GLY A 224 19.07 -17.16 -12.25
N ALA A 225 19.89 -17.57 -11.29
CA ALA A 225 21.28 -17.16 -11.16
C ALA A 225 22.13 -17.56 -12.39
N ALA A 226 21.92 -18.76 -12.93
CA ALA A 226 22.61 -19.22 -14.14
C ALA A 226 22.28 -18.38 -15.39
N ARG A 227 21.13 -17.69 -15.41
CA ARG A 227 20.68 -16.81 -16.50
C ARG A 227 20.93 -15.34 -16.22
N ALA A 228 21.35 -14.99 -15.01
CA ALA A 228 21.58 -13.61 -14.63
C ALA A 228 22.86 -13.08 -15.31
N PRO A 229 22.90 -11.79 -15.70
CA PRO A 229 24.12 -11.17 -16.20
C PRO A 229 25.26 -11.29 -15.19
N SER A 230 26.45 -11.68 -15.65
CA SER A 230 27.64 -11.88 -14.80
C SER A 230 28.45 -10.60 -14.56
N ASP A 231 28.10 -9.50 -15.24
CA ASP A 231 28.73 -8.18 -15.12
C ASP A 231 28.27 -7.41 -13.88
N ARG A 232 27.27 -7.93 -13.15
CA ARG A 232 26.70 -7.31 -11.95
C ARG A 232 26.59 -8.31 -10.83
N ARG A 233 26.75 -7.82 -9.60
CA ARG A 233 26.51 -8.63 -8.41
C ARG A 233 25.01 -8.95 -8.30
N LEU A 234 24.70 -10.22 -8.04
CA LEU A 234 23.33 -10.72 -7.95
C LEU A 234 22.78 -10.62 -6.52
N VAL A 235 21.57 -10.09 -6.39
CA VAL A 235 20.78 -10.11 -5.16
C VAL A 235 19.51 -10.92 -5.42
N ALA A 236 19.46 -12.16 -4.93
CA ALA A 236 18.27 -12.99 -4.97
C ALA A 236 17.31 -12.58 -3.86
N ILE A 237 16.02 -12.46 -4.18
CA ILE A 237 14.99 -12.02 -3.24
C ILE A 237 13.90 -13.09 -3.16
N TRP A 238 13.73 -13.69 -1.99
CA TRP A 238 12.62 -14.59 -1.70
C TRP A 238 11.49 -13.86 -0.96
N PRO A 239 10.21 -14.14 -1.29
CA PRO A 239 9.04 -13.51 -0.68
C PRO A 239 8.89 -13.77 0.84
N GLU A 240 7.86 -13.16 1.42
CA GLU A 240 7.51 -13.30 2.84
C GLU A 240 7.26 -14.76 3.24
N THR A 241 8.02 -15.20 4.25
CA THR A 241 8.01 -16.58 4.76
C THR A 241 8.13 -17.61 3.62
N ALA A 242 8.96 -17.31 2.61
CA ALA A 242 9.25 -18.23 1.52
C ALA A 242 10.06 -19.45 2.00
N SER A 243 10.96 -19.23 2.96
CA SER A 243 11.66 -20.32 3.63
C SER A 243 10.77 -20.94 4.71
N PRO A 244 10.51 -22.26 4.66
CA PRO A 244 9.85 -23.01 5.72
C PRO A 244 10.83 -23.41 6.86
N PHE A 245 12.09 -23.00 6.75
CA PHE A 245 13.12 -23.13 7.78
C PHE A 245 13.45 -21.77 8.39
N LEU A 246 13.82 -21.78 9.68
CA LEU A 246 14.16 -20.58 10.45
C LEU A 246 15.58 -20.14 10.07
N LEU A 247 15.72 -19.45 8.93
CA LEU A 247 17.03 -19.11 8.37
C LEU A 247 18.00 -18.45 9.35
N PRO A 248 17.59 -17.60 10.31
CA PRO A 248 18.51 -17.04 11.29
C PRO A 248 19.19 -18.10 12.19
N SER A 249 18.50 -19.18 12.55
CA SER A 249 19.01 -20.22 13.46
C SER A 249 19.36 -21.55 12.78
N ASP A 250 19.01 -21.73 11.50
CA ASP A 250 19.26 -22.95 10.74
C ASP A 250 20.44 -22.78 9.77
N ALA A 251 21.63 -23.18 10.22
CA ALA A 251 22.86 -23.09 9.41
C ALA A 251 22.80 -23.98 8.16
N ALA A 252 22.25 -25.20 8.27
CA ALA A 252 22.17 -26.11 7.13
C ALA A 252 21.25 -25.56 6.03
N ALA A 253 20.11 -24.97 6.40
CA ALA A 253 19.24 -24.29 5.44
C ALA A 253 19.96 -23.11 4.76
N ARG A 254 20.72 -22.31 5.51
CA ARG A 254 21.54 -21.24 4.91
C ARG A 254 22.59 -21.79 3.94
N ASP A 255 23.27 -22.88 4.28
CA ASP A 255 24.28 -23.50 3.41
C ASP A 255 23.66 -24.02 2.10
N TYR A 256 22.48 -24.63 2.15
CA TYR A 256 21.76 -25.04 0.94
C TYR A 256 21.39 -23.84 0.07
N ALA A 257 20.89 -22.77 0.67
CA ALA A 257 20.52 -21.55 -0.03
C ALA A 257 21.74 -20.86 -0.66
N ALA A 258 22.84 -20.75 0.09
CA ALA A 258 24.09 -20.14 -0.35
C ALA A 258 24.68 -20.82 -1.59
N ARG A 259 24.61 -22.16 -1.68
CA ARG A 259 25.07 -22.95 -2.85
C ARG A 259 24.34 -22.62 -4.16
N THR A 260 23.20 -21.93 -4.10
CA THR A 260 22.45 -21.52 -5.29
C THR A 260 22.86 -20.15 -5.82
N LEU A 261 23.72 -19.42 -5.08
CA LEU A 261 24.18 -18.08 -5.42
C LEU A 261 25.53 -18.14 -6.16
N PRO A 262 25.78 -17.20 -7.09
CA PRO A 262 27.12 -17.00 -7.63
C PRO A 262 28.06 -16.38 -6.57
N PRO A 263 29.39 -16.41 -6.77
CA PRO A 263 30.35 -15.77 -5.87
C PRO A 263 30.00 -14.30 -5.62
N GLY A 264 30.02 -13.89 -4.35
CA GLY A 264 29.64 -12.54 -3.91
C GLY A 264 28.13 -12.26 -3.97
N GLY A 265 27.30 -13.20 -4.41
CA GLY A 265 25.84 -13.08 -4.39
C GLY A 265 25.27 -12.96 -2.96
N ILE A 266 24.11 -12.30 -2.85
CA ILE A 266 23.36 -12.21 -1.59
C ILE A 266 21.95 -12.73 -1.80
N LEU A 267 21.45 -13.49 -0.84
CA LEU A 267 20.04 -13.84 -0.69
C LEU A 267 19.40 -12.96 0.38
N LEU A 268 18.30 -12.30 0.02
CA LEU A 268 17.38 -11.63 0.94
C LEU A 268 16.11 -12.47 1.01
N ALA A 269 15.88 -13.20 2.10
CA ALA A 269 14.81 -14.19 2.18
C ALA A 269 13.88 -13.98 3.38
N GLY A 270 12.57 -14.01 3.11
CA GLY A 270 11.57 -14.03 4.15
C GLY A 270 11.50 -15.39 4.86
N SER A 271 11.57 -15.37 6.20
CA SER A 271 11.40 -16.54 7.07
C SER A 271 10.83 -16.14 8.42
N VAL A 272 10.31 -17.10 9.18
CA VAL A 272 10.05 -16.86 10.62
C VAL A 272 11.40 -16.83 11.35
N ARG A 273 11.54 -15.91 12.29
CA ARG A 273 12.57 -15.95 13.34
C ARG A 273 11.88 -16.31 14.64
N ALA A 274 12.53 -17.13 15.45
CA ALA A 274 12.08 -17.40 16.79
C ALA A 274 13.19 -16.99 17.77
N GLU A 275 12.80 -16.76 19.01
CA GLU A 275 13.70 -16.58 20.15
C GLU A 275 13.27 -17.54 21.24
N TRP A 276 14.24 -18.15 21.92
CA TRP A 276 14.01 -19.15 22.94
C TRP A 276 14.56 -18.64 24.25
N GLY A 277 13.78 -18.81 25.32
CA GLY A 277 14.20 -18.49 26.67
C GLY A 277 15.28 -19.44 27.18
N ALA A 278 15.91 -19.08 28.30
CA ALA A 278 16.92 -19.93 28.95
C ALA A 278 16.37 -21.30 29.39
N ASP A 279 15.05 -21.42 29.53
CA ASP A 279 14.32 -22.66 29.83
C ASP A 279 14.02 -23.51 28.58
N GLY A 280 14.50 -23.09 27.40
CA GLY A 280 14.29 -23.76 26.12
C GLY A 280 12.89 -23.54 25.53
N ARG A 281 12.04 -22.74 26.16
CA ARG A 281 10.69 -22.46 25.66
C ARG A 281 10.71 -21.32 24.66
N LEU A 282 9.77 -21.34 23.71
CA LEU A 282 9.59 -20.26 22.75
C LEU A 282 9.20 -18.97 23.48
N SER A 283 10.01 -17.92 23.34
CA SER A 283 9.78 -16.60 23.91
C SER A 283 9.07 -15.68 22.93
N HIS A 284 9.62 -15.54 21.71
CA HIS A 284 9.08 -14.64 20.68
C HIS A 284 9.14 -15.27 19.29
N LEU A 285 8.17 -14.90 18.45
CA LEU A 285 8.17 -15.16 17.01
C LEU A 285 8.20 -13.83 16.28
N PHE A 286 8.98 -13.75 15.21
CA PHE A 286 9.03 -12.60 14.32
C PHE A 286 8.84 -13.05 12.87
N ASN A 287 8.15 -12.22 12.10
CA ASN A 287 8.11 -12.33 10.65
C ASN A 287 9.28 -11.51 10.11
N SER A 288 10.25 -12.16 9.49
CA SER A 288 11.58 -11.58 9.32
C SER A 288 12.09 -11.71 7.91
N LEU A 289 12.96 -10.78 7.54
CA LEU A 289 13.83 -10.83 6.37
C LEU A 289 15.25 -11.15 6.84
N SER A 290 15.86 -12.20 6.29
CA SER A 290 17.26 -12.56 6.54
C SER A 290 18.12 -12.25 5.33
N ALA A 291 19.30 -11.66 5.56
CA ALA A 291 20.33 -11.48 4.54
C ALA A 291 21.43 -12.55 4.71
N VAL A 292 21.66 -13.35 3.67
CA VAL A 292 22.62 -14.47 3.66
C VAL A 292 23.55 -14.33 2.46
N ASP A 293 24.86 -14.50 2.64
CA ASP A 293 25.82 -14.49 1.52
C ASP A 293 26.03 -15.86 0.88
N ALA A 294 26.84 -15.89 -0.18
CA ALA A 294 27.22 -17.10 -0.90
C ALA A 294 28.06 -18.09 -0.05
N GLU A 295 28.52 -17.68 1.13
CA GLU A 295 29.23 -18.53 2.09
C GLU A 295 28.33 -19.06 3.22
N GLY A 296 27.02 -18.75 3.19
CA GLY A 296 26.05 -19.21 4.20
C GLY A 296 26.04 -18.37 5.50
N ARG A 297 26.78 -17.26 5.54
CA ARG A 297 26.84 -16.38 6.70
C ARG A 297 25.60 -15.49 6.75
N LEU A 298 25.05 -15.34 7.95
CA LEU A 298 23.96 -14.41 8.23
C LEU A 298 24.55 -12.99 8.37
N LEU A 299 24.21 -12.11 7.45
CA LEU A 299 24.72 -10.73 7.40
C LEU A 299 23.85 -9.74 8.16
N GLY A 300 22.58 -10.07 8.38
CA GLY A 300 21.64 -9.21 9.08
C GLY A 300 20.22 -9.75 9.03
N VAL A 301 19.38 -9.27 9.94
CA VAL A 301 17.96 -9.63 10.02
C VAL A 301 17.14 -8.38 10.27
N TYR A 302 15.98 -8.30 9.61
CA TYR A 302 14.95 -7.33 9.91
C TYR A 302 13.68 -8.05 10.36
N ASP A 303 13.10 -7.59 11.46
CA ASP A 303 11.83 -8.07 11.98
C ASP A 303 10.72 -7.07 11.63
N LYS A 304 9.58 -7.56 11.12
CA LYS A 304 8.42 -6.76 10.72
C LYS A 304 7.96 -5.87 11.86
N ALA A 305 7.81 -4.57 11.61
CA ALA A 305 7.41 -3.59 12.61
C ALA A 305 5.89 -3.41 12.67
N HIS A 306 5.23 -3.30 11.51
CA HIS A 306 3.79 -3.09 11.45
C HIS A 306 3.04 -4.40 11.20
N LEU A 307 2.49 -4.97 12.28
CA LEU A 307 1.80 -6.26 12.24
C LEU A 307 0.36 -6.13 11.73
N VAL A 308 -0.15 -7.17 11.07
CA VAL A 308 -1.53 -7.26 10.60
C VAL A 308 -2.46 -7.67 11.75
N PRO A 309 -3.44 -6.83 12.13
CA PRO A 309 -4.44 -7.19 13.12
C PRO A 309 -5.21 -8.46 12.73
N PHE A 310 -5.50 -9.34 13.69
CA PHE A 310 -6.17 -10.63 13.54
C PHE A 310 -5.41 -11.70 12.74
N GLY A 311 -4.42 -11.32 11.93
CA GLY A 311 -3.57 -12.22 11.17
C GLY A 311 -2.29 -12.62 11.92
N GLU A 312 -1.56 -11.64 12.46
CA GLU A 312 -0.26 -11.84 13.13
C GLU A 312 -0.33 -11.67 14.65
N TYR A 313 -1.34 -10.96 15.15
CA TYR A 313 -1.64 -10.84 16.58
C TYR A 313 -3.13 -10.67 16.80
N MET A 314 -3.60 -10.92 18.03
CA MET A 314 -4.99 -10.70 18.42
C MET A 314 -5.15 -9.33 19.10
N PRO A 315 -5.81 -8.35 18.47
CA PRO A 315 -6.20 -7.11 19.15
C PRO A 315 -7.12 -7.40 20.34
N LEU A 316 -6.99 -6.63 21.42
CA LEU A 316 -7.86 -6.73 22.61
C LEU A 316 -7.92 -8.15 23.21
N ARG A 317 -6.79 -8.86 23.20
CA ARG A 317 -6.65 -10.22 23.76
C ARG A 317 -7.26 -10.28 25.18
N GLY A 318 -8.17 -11.23 25.40
CA GLY A 318 -8.90 -11.41 26.66
C GLY A 318 -10.32 -10.83 26.66
N LEU A 319 -10.63 -9.87 25.78
CA LEU A 319 -11.98 -9.30 25.61
C LEU A 319 -12.77 -9.98 24.47
N ILE A 320 -12.08 -10.47 23.44
CA ILE A 320 -12.68 -11.20 22.32
C ILE A 320 -12.40 -12.71 22.52
N PRO A 321 -13.43 -13.57 22.70
CA PRO A 321 -13.24 -14.99 23.05
C PRO A 321 -12.90 -15.88 21.84
N ILE A 322 -12.43 -15.31 20.72
CA ILE A 322 -12.15 -16.02 19.47
C ILE A 322 -10.68 -15.80 19.08
N ARG A 323 -9.97 -16.87 18.68
CA ARG A 323 -8.60 -16.78 18.16
C ARG A 323 -8.52 -17.13 16.67
N ILE A 324 -8.14 -16.13 15.87
CA ILE A 324 -8.10 -16.21 14.39
C ILE A 324 -6.65 -16.24 13.85
N VAL A 325 -5.65 -15.83 14.67
CA VAL A 325 -4.22 -15.85 14.32
C VAL A 325 -3.77 -17.27 13.95
N GLN A 326 -3.20 -17.45 12.75
CA GLN A 326 -2.63 -18.73 12.33
C GLN A 326 -1.28 -18.99 13.04
N GLY A 327 -1.07 -20.24 13.49
CA GLY A 327 0.20 -20.66 14.13
C GLY A 327 0.20 -20.68 15.66
N GLY A 328 -0.90 -20.29 16.32
CA GLY A 328 -1.08 -20.50 17.77
C GLY A 328 -0.19 -19.64 18.68
N ALA A 329 0.64 -18.76 18.13
CA ALA A 329 1.43 -17.76 18.84
C ALA A 329 1.31 -16.40 18.12
N ASP A 330 1.36 -15.32 18.90
CA ASP A 330 1.32 -13.96 18.35
C ASP A 330 2.76 -13.56 17.97
N PHE A 331 2.92 -12.83 16.86
CA PHE A 331 4.22 -12.28 16.47
C PHE A 331 4.58 -11.04 17.30
N GLY A 332 5.87 -10.87 17.56
CA GLY A 332 6.46 -9.65 18.08
C GLY A 332 6.70 -8.62 16.97
N ALA A 333 6.66 -7.34 17.34
CA ALA A 333 6.95 -6.23 16.44
C ALA A 333 8.44 -5.86 16.48
N GLY A 334 9.02 -5.60 15.31
CA GLY A 334 10.36 -5.04 15.16
C GLY A 334 10.42 -3.52 15.41
N PRO A 335 11.60 -2.90 15.23
CA PRO A 335 11.90 -1.55 15.72
C PRO A 335 11.32 -0.39 14.87
N GLY A 336 10.63 -0.68 13.77
CA GLY A 336 10.18 0.33 12.80
C GLY A 336 11.00 0.33 11.51
N PRO A 337 10.88 1.38 10.68
CA PRO A 337 11.69 1.52 9.46
C PRO A 337 13.18 1.60 9.80
N VAL A 338 13.99 0.81 9.10
CA VAL A 338 15.46 0.80 9.20
C VAL A 338 16.07 0.80 7.80
N ALA A 339 17.34 1.21 7.70
CA ALA A 339 18.14 1.06 6.49
C ALA A 339 19.12 -0.09 6.71
N MET A 340 19.01 -1.15 5.91
CA MET A 340 19.90 -2.31 5.95
C MET A 340 20.97 -2.19 4.86
N GLU A 341 22.23 -2.49 5.21
CA GLU A 341 23.38 -2.48 4.29
C GLU A 341 24.19 -3.81 4.35
N PRO A 342 23.54 -4.99 4.25
CA PRO A 342 24.23 -6.26 4.43
C PRO A 342 25.23 -6.49 3.31
N GLY A 343 26.46 -6.88 3.67
CA GLY A 343 27.49 -7.32 2.72
C GLY A 343 27.86 -6.26 1.67
N GLY A 344 27.73 -4.97 1.98
CA GLY A 344 28.07 -3.87 1.08
C GLY A 344 27.03 -3.58 -0.01
N LEU A 345 25.77 -4.04 0.18
CA LEU A 345 24.66 -3.56 -0.65
C LEU A 345 24.39 -2.08 -0.36
N PRO A 346 23.93 -1.29 -1.36
CA PRO A 346 23.35 0.02 -1.13
C PRO A 346 22.22 -0.08 -0.11
N PRO A 347 22.10 0.89 0.80
CA PRO A 347 21.11 0.86 1.86
C PRO A 347 19.71 0.68 1.31
N PHE A 348 18.93 -0.20 1.92
CA PHE A 348 17.52 -0.38 1.57
C PHE A 348 16.64 -0.38 2.79
N SER A 349 15.39 0.05 2.60
CA SER A 349 14.36 -0.17 3.62
C SER A 349 13.60 -1.46 3.34
N PRO A 350 13.68 -2.47 4.21
CA PRO A 350 12.86 -3.66 4.13
C PRO A 350 11.43 -3.37 4.58
N LEU A 351 10.46 -3.88 3.82
CA LEU A 351 9.03 -3.78 4.08
C LEU A 351 8.42 -5.17 3.90
N ILE A 352 7.84 -5.71 4.96
CA ILE A 352 7.21 -7.03 4.92
C ILE A 352 5.70 -6.85 4.73
N CYS A 353 5.21 -7.26 3.55
CA CYS A 353 3.79 -7.34 3.21
C CYS A 353 3.08 -6.01 3.45
N TYR A 354 2.18 -5.99 4.43
CA TYR A 354 1.31 -4.89 4.82
C TYR A 354 2.03 -3.56 5.07
N GLU A 355 3.31 -3.56 5.45
CA GLU A 355 4.06 -2.33 5.77
C GLU A 355 4.12 -1.32 4.61
N VAL A 356 4.10 -1.79 3.37
CA VAL A 356 4.22 -0.92 2.19
C VAL A 356 3.01 0.01 2.00
N ILE A 357 1.86 -0.30 2.60
CA ILE A 357 0.64 0.51 2.38
C ILE A 357 0.64 1.84 3.15
N PHE A 358 1.56 2.03 4.11
CA PHE A 358 1.58 3.18 5.01
C PHE A 358 2.36 4.38 4.43
N PRO A 359 1.70 5.46 3.99
CA PRO A 359 2.39 6.60 3.37
C PRO A 359 3.24 7.34 4.37
N GLY A 360 4.51 7.62 4.03
CA GLY A 360 5.43 8.38 4.89
C GLY A 360 5.91 7.65 6.14
N ALA A 361 5.68 6.33 6.26
CA ALA A 361 6.12 5.51 7.39
C ALA A 361 7.02 4.34 6.96
N ILE A 362 7.59 4.39 5.75
CA ILE A 362 8.35 3.29 5.14
C ILE A 362 9.84 3.61 4.93
N VAL A 363 10.26 4.85 5.20
CA VAL A 363 11.65 5.30 5.05
C VAL A 363 12.16 5.73 6.42
N PRO A 364 13.30 5.19 6.89
CA PRO A 364 13.96 5.65 8.12
C PRO A 364 14.56 7.06 7.98
N ALA A 365 15.01 7.63 9.09
CA ALA A 365 15.67 8.94 9.10
C ALA A 365 16.90 9.01 8.17
N GLN A 366 17.70 7.94 8.13
CA GLN A 366 18.76 7.79 7.13
C GLN A 366 18.16 7.28 5.82
N ARG A 367 17.98 8.18 4.85
CA ARG A 367 17.34 7.82 3.58
C ARG A 367 18.09 6.66 2.88
N PRO A 368 17.39 5.58 2.51
CA PRO A 368 17.96 4.48 1.75
C PRO A 368 18.07 4.82 0.26
N ASP A 369 18.70 3.93 -0.49
CA ASP A 369 18.82 4.01 -1.95
C ASP A 369 17.69 3.27 -2.68
N TRP A 370 17.01 2.33 -2.01
CA TRP A 370 15.91 1.57 -2.60
C TRP A 370 14.98 0.98 -1.53
N LEU A 371 13.81 0.53 -1.98
CA LEU A 371 12.80 -0.12 -1.15
C LEU A 371 12.72 -1.61 -1.51
N LEU A 372 12.73 -2.48 -0.51
CA LEU A 372 12.50 -3.91 -0.69
C LEU A 372 11.16 -4.28 -0.07
N ASN A 373 10.24 -4.84 -0.86
CA ASN A 373 9.00 -5.37 -0.35
C ASN A 373 8.88 -6.88 -0.58
N ILE A 374 8.87 -7.67 0.49
CA ILE A 374 8.60 -9.11 0.42
C ILE A 374 7.18 -9.39 0.93
N THR A 375 6.37 -10.15 0.19
CA THR A 375 4.94 -10.31 0.53
C THR A 375 4.41 -11.71 0.25
N ASN A 376 3.43 -12.14 1.03
CA ASN A 376 2.64 -13.33 0.80
C ASN A 376 1.19 -12.96 0.47
N ASP A 377 0.94 -12.56 -0.79
CA ASP A 377 -0.42 -12.20 -1.23
C ASP A 377 -1.35 -13.43 -1.39
N ALA A 378 -0.92 -14.65 -1.04
CA ALA A 378 -1.76 -15.86 -1.09
C ALA A 378 -3.00 -15.73 -0.19
N TRP A 379 -2.89 -14.96 0.90
CA TRP A 379 -4.01 -14.60 1.77
C TRP A 379 -5.17 -13.88 1.07
N PHE A 380 -4.88 -13.21 -0.04
CA PHE A 380 -5.86 -12.39 -0.76
C PHE A 380 -6.49 -13.15 -1.93
N GLY A 381 -5.98 -14.34 -2.27
CA GLY A 381 -6.41 -15.14 -3.40
C GLY A 381 -6.20 -14.47 -4.77
N PHE A 382 -6.71 -15.11 -5.82
CA PHE A 382 -6.70 -14.59 -7.19
C PHE A 382 -7.81 -13.55 -7.39
N SER A 383 -7.66 -12.40 -6.72
CA SER A 383 -8.72 -11.39 -6.57
C SER A 383 -8.20 -9.96 -6.77
N ALA A 384 -8.99 -8.96 -6.38
CA ALA A 384 -8.57 -7.56 -6.41
C ALA A 384 -7.48 -7.20 -5.37
N GLY A 385 -7.36 -7.95 -4.27
CA GLY A 385 -6.46 -7.63 -3.16
C GLY A 385 -4.99 -7.47 -3.57
N PRO A 386 -4.37 -8.44 -4.27
CA PRO A 386 -2.98 -8.34 -4.73
C PRO A 386 -2.73 -7.12 -5.64
N TYR A 387 -3.70 -6.76 -6.49
CA TYR A 387 -3.58 -5.59 -7.37
C TYR A 387 -3.70 -4.26 -6.60
N GLN A 388 -4.58 -4.21 -5.59
CA GLN A 388 -4.68 -3.05 -4.70
C GLN A 388 -3.41 -2.87 -3.87
N HIS A 389 -2.83 -3.97 -3.40
CA HIS A 389 -1.57 -3.98 -2.67
C HIS A 389 -0.39 -3.52 -3.56
N LEU A 390 -0.33 -4.01 -4.80
CA LEU A 390 0.66 -3.59 -5.81
C LEU A 390 0.59 -2.08 -6.10
N ALA A 391 -0.61 -1.52 -6.22
CA ALA A 391 -0.81 -0.09 -6.44
C ALA A 391 -0.24 0.76 -5.30
N ALA A 392 -0.39 0.33 -4.05
CA ALA A 392 0.21 1.00 -2.90
C ALA A 392 1.74 0.95 -2.96
N ALA A 393 2.34 -0.20 -3.30
CA ALA A 393 3.78 -0.32 -3.49
C ALA A 393 4.30 0.60 -4.60
N ARG A 394 3.60 0.69 -5.74
CA ARG A 394 3.95 1.60 -6.82
C ARG A 394 3.96 3.06 -6.38
N LEU A 395 2.97 3.48 -5.59
CA LEU A 395 2.88 4.85 -5.07
C LEU A 395 4.05 5.18 -4.15
N ARG A 396 4.50 4.24 -3.29
CA ARG A 396 5.68 4.44 -2.43
C ARG A 396 6.94 4.76 -3.23
N ALA A 397 7.16 4.09 -4.36
CA ALA A 397 8.31 4.36 -5.22
C ALA A 397 8.32 5.82 -5.73
N VAL A 398 7.16 6.31 -6.19
CA VAL A 398 7.00 7.67 -6.71
C VAL A 398 7.09 8.73 -5.62
N GLU A 399 6.46 8.45 -4.48
CA GLU A 399 6.45 9.31 -3.30
C GLU A 399 7.86 9.58 -2.79
N GLU A 400 8.64 8.54 -2.57
CA GLU A 400 9.98 8.67 -1.98
C GLU A 400 11.06 9.00 -3.02
N GLY A 401 10.74 8.86 -4.31
CA GLY A 401 11.71 8.95 -5.40
C GLY A 401 12.75 7.83 -5.29
N LEU A 402 12.30 6.65 -4.89
CA LEU A 402 13.14 5.47 -4.67
C LEU A 402 12.66 4.32 -5.57
N PRO A 403 13.57 3.57 -6.20
CA PRO A 403 13.20 2.32 -6.85
C PRO A 403 12.70 1.31 -5.81
N LEU A 404 11.80 0.42 -6.25
CA LEU A 404 11.20 -0.60 -5.40
C LEU A 404 11.28 -1.97 -6.05
N ALA A 405 11.85 -2.94 -5.34
CA ALA A 405 11.82 -4.35 -5.70
C ALA A 405 10.79 -5.07 -4.83
N ARG A 406 9.78 -5.69 -5.44
CA ARG A 406 8.72 -6.44 -4.76
C ARG A 406 8.77 -7.91 -5.15
N ALA A 407 9.01 -8.80 -4.19
CA ALA A 407 8.90 -10.25 -4.39
C ALA A 407 7.65 -10.79 -3.67
N ALA A 408 6.74 -11.38 -4.44
CA ALA A 408 5.49 -11.92 -3.95
C ALA A 408 5.46 -13.45 -4.10
N GLN A 409 4.81 -14.17 -3.16
CA GLN A 409 4.68 -15.63 -3.23
C GLN A 409 3.77 -16.08 -4.40
N THR A 410 2.49 -15.71 -4.34
CA THR A 410 1.50 -15.92 -5.43
C THR A 410 1.07 -14.60 -6.08
N GLY A 411 1.43 -13.46 -5.45
CA GLY A 411 1.10 -12.11 -5.89
C GLY A 411 1.84 -11.67 -7.16
N VAL A 412 1.80 -10.38 -7.45
CA VAL A 412 2.60 -9.79 -8.53
C VAL A 412 3.98 -9.41 -7.99
N SER A 413 5.03 -10.04 -8.53
CA SER A 413 6.41 -9.62 -8.29
C SER A 413 6.83 -8.58 -9.34
N VAL A 414 7.48 -7.49 -8.93
CA VAL A 414 7.79 -6.38 -9.83
C VAL A 414 9.01 -5.58 -9.36
N VAL A 415 9.75 -5.02 -10.31
CA VAL A 415 10.71 -3.94 -10.07
C VAL A 415 10.12 -2.65 -10.64
N PHE A 416 9.95 -1.64 -9.79
CA PHE A 416 9.63 -0.28 -10.19
C PHE A 416 10.88 0.60 -10.10
N ASP A 417 11.03 1.52 -11.05
CA ASP A 417 11.97 2.63 -10.88
C ASP A 417 11.40 3.70 -9.92
N ALA A 418 12.18 4.75 -9.65
CA ALA A 418 11.80 5.87 -8.79
C ALA A 418 10.69 6.79 -9.37
N HIS A 419 10.25 6.53 -10.61
CA HIS A 419 9.09 7.16 -11.23
C HIS A 419 7.86 6.26 -11.22
N GLY A 420 7.98 5.02 -10.73
CA GLY A 420 6.91 4.02 -10.75
C GLY A 420 6.75 3.32 -12.10
N ARG A 421 7.69 3.43 -13.04
CA ARG A 421 7.65 2.63 -14.28
C ARG A 421 8.02 1.19 -13.96
N THR A 422 7.36 0.25 -14.63
CA THR A 422 7.68 -1.17 -14.48
C THR A 422 8.93 -1.49 -15.28
N VAL A 423 9.98 -1.95 -14.61
CA VAL A 423 11.24 -2.38 -15.21
C VAL A 423 11.19 -3.87 -15.55
N ALA A 424 10.67 -4.69 -14.62
CA ALA A 424 10.49 -6.12 -14.81
C ALA A 424 9.36 -6.65 -13.92
N ARG A 425 8.71 -7.75 -14.31
CA ARG A 425 7.50 -8.26 -13.66
C ARG A 425 7.30 -9.76 -13.84
N LEU A 426 6.71 -10.40 -12.82
CA LEU A 426 6.01 -11.69 -12.91
C LEU A 426 4.53 -11.47 -12.55
N GLY A 427 3.65 -12.13 -13.29
CA GLY A 427 2.20 -12.02 -13.11
C GLY A 427 1.68 -12.69 -11.84
N LEU A 428 0.42 -12.41 -11.52
CA LEU A 428 -0.29 -13.05 -10.42
C LEU A 428 -0.43 -14.56 -10.71
N GLY A 429 -0.03 -15.41 -9.77
CA GLY A 429 -0.10 -16.88 -9.92
C GLY A 429 0.94 -17.50 -10.83
N GLU A 430 1.89 -16.72 -11.35
CA GLU A 430 3.01 -17.27 -12.10
C GLU A 430 4.03 -17.92 -11.16
N ARG A 431 4.84 -18.83 -11.69
CA ARG A 431 5.98 -19.42 -10.99
C ARG A 431 7.24 -19.19 -11.82
N GLY A 432 8.27 -18.62 -11.23
CA GLY A 432 9.51 -18.36 -11.97
C GLY A 432 10.43 -17.39 -11.26
N THR A 433 11.38 -16.87 -12.03
CA THR A 433 12.28 -15.80 -11.63
C THR A 433 12.26 -14.69 -12.66
N VAL A 434 12.46 -13.46 -12.21
CA VAL A 434 12.70 -12.31 -13.09
C VAL A 434 13.90 -11.52 -12.57
N VAL A 435 14.79 -11.13 -13.48
CA VAL A 435 16.03 -10.43 -13.17
C VAL A 435 16.00 -9.05 -13.82
N ALA A 436 16.38 -8.02 -13.08
CA ALA A 436 16.53 -6.66 -13.61
C ALA A 436 17.73 -5.96 -12.95
N PRO A 437 18.37 -4.99 -13.64
CA PRO A 437 19.25 -4.05 -12.94
C PRO A 437 18.46 -3.31 -11.87
N LEU A 438 19.08 -3.05 -10.72
CA LEU A 438 18.50 -2.18 -9.70
C LEU A 438 18.53 -0.73 -10.21
N PRO A 439 17.38 -0.08 -10.46
CA PRO A 439 17.38 1.31 -10.91
C PRO A 439 18.00 2.22 -9.84
N ALA A 440 18.42 3.42 -10.22
CA ALA A 440 18.97 4.37 -9.27
C ALA A 440 17.87 5.18 -8.55
N PRO A 441 18.10 5.61 -7.30
CA PRO A 441 17.23 6.58 -6.65
C PRO A 441 17.31 7.95 -7.32
N LEU A 442 16.22 8.69 -7.23
CA LEU A 442 16.19 10.12 -7.52
C LEU A 442 16.57 10.92 -6.26
N PRO A 443 16.89 12.23 -6.40
CA PRO A 443 16.91 13.13 -5.27
C PRO A 443 15.60 13.07 -4.47
N PRO A 444 15.63 13.33 -3.15
CA PRO A 444 14.41 13.33 -2.33
C PRO A 444 13.36 14.26 -2.92
N THR A 445 12.17 13.71 -3.16
CA THR A 445 11.01 14.45 -3.66
C THR A 445 10.54 15.48 -2.64
N LEU A 446 9.55 16.32 -2.99
CA LEU A 446 8.94 17.19 -1.99
C LEU A 446 8.22 16.36 -0.93
N PHE A 447 7.49 15.31 -1.32
CA PHE A 447 6.83 14.40 -0.38
C PHE A 447 7.83 13.75 0.57
N ALA A 448 8.98 13.24 0.08
CA ALA A 448 10.01 12.64 0.92
C ALA A 448 10.56 13.58 2.00
N ARG A 449 10.45 14.92 1.80
CA ARG A 449 10.93 15.93 2.74
C ARG A 449 9.88 16.35 3.76
N VAL A 450 8.61 16.47 3.35
CA VAL A 450 7.53 17.02 4.20
C VAL A 450 6.53 15.96 4.68
N GLY A 451 6.62 14.75 4.14
CA GLY A 451 5.70 13.65 4.37
C GLY A 451 4.24 14.02 4.08
N ASN A 452 3.34 13.45 4.89
CA ASN A 452 1.90 13.67 4.76
C ASN A 452 1.45 15.10 5.10
N ILE A 453 2.29 15.91 5.76
CA ILE A 453 1.94 17.26 6.22
C ILE A 453 1.53 18.15 5.05
N GLY A 454 2.24 18.07 3.92
CA GLY A 454 1.93 18.91 2.75
C GLY A 454 0.50 18.74 2.24
N ALA A 455 0.04 17.49 2.05
CA ALA A 455 -1.33 17.21 1.64
C ALA A 455 -2.36 17.57 2.70
N LEU A 456 -2.05 17.33 3.98
CA LEU A 456 -2.95 17.63 5.08
C LEU A 456 -3.15 19.13 5.26
N SER A 457 -2.08 19.93 5.17
CA SER A 457 -2.17 21.39 5.22
C SER A 457 -3.05 21.92 4.09
N LEU A 458 -2.94 21.36 2.88
CA LEU A 458 -3.79 21.75 1.76
C LEU A 458 -5.26 21.34 1.98
N ALA A 459 -5.51 20.12 2.47
CA ALA A 459 -6.86 19.65 2.79
C ALA A 459 -7.52 20.51 3.89
N VAL A 460 -6.79 20.86 4.94
CA VAL A 460 -7.25 21.75 6.02
C VAL A 460 -7.50 23.16 5.50
N LEU A 461 -6.63 23.70 4.65
CA LEU A 461 -6.84 25.01 4.04
C LEU A 461 -8.13 25.04 3.22
N ILE A 462 -8.39 24.00 2.42
CA ILE A 462 -9.64 23.87 1.64
C ILE A 462 -10.86 23.80 2.56
N LEU A 463 -10.77 23.07 3.68
CA LEU A 463 -11.82 23.07 4.70
C LEU A 463 -12.07 24.47 5.25
N LEU A 464 -11.02 25.21 5.61
CA LEU A 464 -11.15 26.58 6.11
C LEU A 464 -11.83 27.49 5.08
N VAL A 465 -11.43 27.40 3.80
CA VAL A 465 -12.06 28.15 2.70
C VAL A 465 -13.55 27.80 2.55
N ALA A 466 -13.92 26.52 2.66
CA ALA A 466 -15.30 26.07 2.58
C ALA A 466 -16.19 26.70 3.67
N PHE A 467 -15.65 26.88 4.88
CA PHE A 467 -16.35 27.46 6.02
C PHE A 467 -16.17 28.98 6.17
N PHE A 468 -15.27 29.59 5.39
CA PHE A 468 -15.00 31.01 5.49
C PHE A 468 -16.24 31.86 5.20
N ARG A 469 -16.66 32.65 6.18
CA ARG A 469 -17.74 33.63 6.01
C ARG A 469 -17.14 34.89 5.37
N GLY A 470 -17.00 34.88 4.05
CA GLY A 470 -16.81 36.14 3.31
C GLY A 470 -17.88 37.15 3.71
N SER A 471 -17.47 38.40 3.94
CA SER A 471 -18.38 39.52 4.21
C SER A 471 -19.46 39.54 3.12
N PRO A 472 -20.75 39.80 3.45
CA PRO A 472 -21.80 39.82 2.44
C PRO A 472 -21.40 40.83 1.36
N THR A 473 -21.03 40.32 0.18
CA THR A 473 -20.98 41.16 -1.00
C THR A 473 -22.39 41.66 -1.19
N LYS A 474 -22.61 42.95 -0.87
CA LYS A 474 -23.84 43.66 -1.15
C LYS A 474 -24.24 43.31 -2.58
N ASP A 475 -25.36 42.61 -2.73
CA ASP A 475 -26.10 42.60 -3.97
C ASP A 475 -26.33 44.06 -4.35
N ARG A 476 -25.54 44.55 -5.31
CA ARG A 476 -25.71 45.86 -5.88
C ARG A 476 -26.97 45.81 -6.74
N SER A 477 -28.01 46.45 -6.20
CA SER A 477 -29.06 47.17 -6.92
C SER A 477 -29.91 46.38 -7.91
N ASN A 478 -31.10 45.98 -7.46
CA ASN A 478 -32.30 46.26 -8.24
C ASN A 478 -33.48 46.61 -7.31
N ALA A 479 -33.31 47.69 -6.54
CA ALA A 479 -34.40 48.41 -5.89
C ALA A 479 -34.34 49.83 -6.43
N GLY A 480 -35.20 50.15 -7.40
CA GLY A 480 -35.19 51.46 -8.03
C GLY A 480 -35.98 51.60 -9.31
N ARG A 481 -37.24 51.11 -9.35
CA ARG A 481 -38.29 51.76 -10.13
C ARG A 481 -39.58 51.75 -9.32
N GLY A 482 -39.72 52.80 -8.52
CA GLY A 482 -40.99 53.23 -7.97
C GLY A 482 -41.87 53.85 -9.07
N VAL A 483 -43.16 53.72 -8.81
CA VAL A 483 -44.30 54.35 -9.47
C VAL A 483 -44.08 55.85 -9.69
N ALA A 484 -44.36 56.30 -10.92
CA ALA A 484 -45.15 57.48 -11.22
C ALA A 484 -45.92 57.19 -12.51
#